data_AF-A0AA40YIU5-F1
#
_entry.id   AF-A0AA40YIU5-F1
#
_cell.length_a   1.000
_cell.length_b   1.000
_cell.length_c   1.000
_cell.angle_alpha   90.00
_cell.angle_beta   90.00
_cell.angle_gamma   90.00
#
_symmetry.space_group_name_H-M   'P 1'
#
loop_
_entity.id
_entity.type
_entity.pdbx_description
1 polymer ?
#
loop_
_entity_poly.entity_id
_entity_poly.type
_entity_poly.pdbx_seq_one_letter_code
_entity_poly.pdbx_strand_id
1 'polypeptide(L)'
;MTVGRRVFLGAFTAGAVTVATGSEAAADGEYTLYTSPAQFYGSSTTAHTVTINHKASSGDTAALNVTSDNPATSAMYLTGVETSRGTLKISHKGYADGSDPGASGLSIDLRTSGTAAQGIFVTATDGPTRGALIVLRNNPGVDDFVVKGTGRTGIGIGRGDTPQSQLHVVAAAGAPSAILAEGAVRLADVDAVPTNAPASAGGGSLYAQDGKLFWKGGDGTPKQLA
;
A
#
# COMPACT_ATOMS: atom_id res chain seq x y z
N MET A 1 28.08 45.04 7.35
CA MET A 1 27.36 43.76 7.22
C MET A 1 26.21 43.76 8.21
N THR A 2 24.98 43.67 7.73
CA THR A 2 23.77 43.59 8.58
C THR A 2 23.68 42.18 9.13
N VAL A 3 23.99 41.99 10.42
CA VAL A 3 23.79 40.71 11.09
C VAL A 3 22.29 40.52 11.29
N GLY A 4 21.69 39.58 10.55
CA GLY A 4 20.27 39.27 10.69
C GLY A 4 19.99 38.76 12.09
N ARG A 5 19.44 39.63 12.95
CA ARG A 5 19.00 39.27 14.30
C ARG A 5 17.80 38.32 14.18
N ARG A 6 18.03 37.01 14.29
CA ARG A 6 16.96 36.02 14.46
C ARG A 6 16.45 36.13 15.90
N VAL A 7 15.44 36.97 16.10
CA VAL A 7 14.72 37.06 17.37
C VAL A 7 13.79 35.87 17.45
N PHE A 8 14.06 34.94 18.37
CA PHE A 8 13.08 33.93 18.77
C PHE A 8 12.15 34.58 19.81
N LEU A 9 10.92 34.91 19.41
CA LEU A 9 9.89 35.36 20.35
C LEU A 9 9.15 34.13 20.89
N GLY A 10 9.56 33.66 22.07
CA GLY A 10 8.89 32.59 22.81
C GLY A 10 9.46 32.46 24.22
N ALA A 11 8.63 32.11 25.20
CA ALA A 11 9.07 31.85 26.56
C ALA A 11 9.81 30.51 26.61
N PHE A 12 11.10 30.52 26.95
CA PHE A 12 11.83 29.31 27.34
C PHE A 12 11.70 29.14 28.86
N THR A 13 11.33 27.94 29.31
CA THR A 13 11.46 27.59 30.72
C THR A 13 12.93 27.26 30.97
N ALA A 14 13.54 27.87 31.98
CA ALA A 14 14.95 27.76 32.26
C ALA A 14 15.38 26.30 32.54
N GLY A 15 16.06 25.72 31.57
CA GLY A 15 16.87 24.51 31.63
C GLY A 15 17.84 24.62 30.46
N ALA A 16 19.14 24.41 30.69
CA ALA A 16 20.22 24.80 29.78
C ALA A 16 19.91 24.50 28.30
N VAL A 17 19.51 25.55 27.56
CA VAL A 17 19.41 25.49 26.10
C VAL A 17 20.79 25.86 25.57
N THR A 18 21.56 24.86 25.15
CA THR A 18 22.78 25.12 24.37
C THR A 18 22.37 25.48 22.96
N VAL A 19 22.35 26.77 22.66
CA VAL A 19 22.17 27.27 21.29
C VAL A 19 23.55 27.32 20.64
N ALA A 20 23.83 26.40 19.71
CA ALA A 20 24.99 26.56 18.84
C ALA A 20 24.75 27.79 17.94
N THR A 21 25.38 28.91 18.28
CA THR A 21 25.34 30.13 17.46
C THR A 21 26.43 30.07 16.40
N GLY A 22 26.05 29.74 15.16
CA GLY A 22 26.92 29.73 13.98
C GLY A 22 26.09 29.63 12.70
N SER A 23 26.66 29.97 11.54
CA SER A 23 26.00 29.81 10.23
C SER A 23 25.66 28.36 9.89
N GLU A 24 26.25 27.41 10.63
CA GLU A 24 25.85 26.02 10.68
C GLU A 24 25.84 25.59 12.15
N ALA A 25 24.65 25.37 12.72
CA ALA A 25 24.54 24.56 13.92
C ALA A 25 24.62 23.09 13.48
N ALA A 26 25.82 22.65 13.13
CA ALA A 26 26.08 21.24 12.91
C ALA A 26 26.26 20.58 14.28
N ALA A 27 25.34 19.67 14.64
CA ALA A 27 25.68 18.61 15.58
C ALA A 27 26.51 17.60 14.78
N ASP A 28 27.77 17.94 14.52
CA ASP A 28 28.72 17.04 13.89
C ASP A 28 29.30 16.11 14.96
N GLY A 29 29.18 14.81 14.72
CA GLY A 29 30.14 13.84 15.25
C GLY A 29 30.03 13.40 16.71
N GLU A 30 28.85 13.25 17.31
CA GLU A 30 28.69 12.33 18.45
C GLU A 30 27.22 12.02 18.69
N TYR A 31 26.85 10.74 18.83
CA TYR A 31 25.55 10.37 19.40
C TYR A 31 25.52 10.91 20.83
N THR A 32 24.97 12.10 21.04
CA THR A 32 24.67 12.55 22.39
C THR A 32 23.59 11.61 22.91
N LEU A 33 23.95 10.75 23.87
CA LEU A 33 22.98 9.88 24.54
C LEU A 33 22.02 10.78 25.31
N TYR A 34 20.88 11.09 24.69
CA TYR A 34 19.83 11.81 25.38
C TYR A 34 19.14 10.85 26.35
N THR A 35 19.12 11.21 27.64
CA THR A 35 18.33 10.51 28.66
C THR A 35 16.83 10.67 28.45
N SER A 36 16.41 11.55 27.53
CA SER A 36 15.02 11.83 27.18
C SER A 36 14.88 12.02 25.66
N PRO A 37 13.81 11.52 25.01
CA PRO A 37 13.65 11.64 23.57
C PRO A 37 13.48 13.10 23.12
N ALA A 38 13.89 13.42 21.89
CA ALA A 38 13.46 14.65 21.23
C ALA A 38 11.95 14.58 20.99
N GLN A 39 11.22 15.61 21.42
CA GLN A 39 9.76 15.70 21.27
C GLN A 39 9.38 17.01 20.60
N PHE A 40 8.54 16.93 19.57
CA PHE A 40 7.99 18.08 18.87
C PHE A 40 6.46 18.01 18.96
N TYR A 41 5.85 19.09 19.47
CA TYR A 41 4.41 19.20 19.59
C TYR A 41 3.92 20.42 18.80
N GLY A 42 2.87 20.22 18.00
CA GLY A 42 2.27 21.27 17.20
C GLY A 42 0.75 21.15 17.22
N SER A 43 0.08 22.28 17.34
CA SER A 43 -1.38 22.41 17.34
C SER A 43 -1.87 23.36 16.24
N SER A 44 -1.02 23.63 15.24
CA SER A 44 -1.34 24.53 14.14
C SER A 44 -2.32 23.90 13.16
N THR A 45 -3.21 24.72 12.59
CA THR A 45 -4.13 24.32 11.52
C THR A 45 -3.57 24.62 10.11
N THR A 46 -2.44 25.31 10.01
CA THR A 46 -1.87 25.78 8.74
C THR A 46 -0.41 25.39 8.53
N ALA A 47 0.26 24.85 9.54
CA ALA A 47 1.68 24.50 9.49
C ALA A 47 1.93 23.06 9.96
N HIS A 48 2.99 22.45 9.44
CA HIS A 48 3.49 21.16 9.92
C HIS A 48 4.26 21.35 11.22
N THR A 49 4.17 20.36 12.13
CA THR A 49 4.98 20.33 13.36
C THR A 49 6.46 20.16 13.06
N VAL A 50 6.81 19.32 12.08
CA VAL A 50 8.18 19.04 11.64
C VAL A 50 8.21 18.94 10.11
N THR A 51 9.22 19.55 9.49
CA THR A 51 9.54 19.39 8.06
C THR A 51 11.01 19.05 7.91
N ILE A 52 11.32 17.94 7.25
CA ILE A 52 12.70 17.49 6.98
C ILE A 52 12.92 17.55 5.47
N ASN A 53 13.95 18.28 5.02
CA ASN A 53 14.21 18.49 3.60
C ASN A 53 15.66 18.14 3.25
N HIS A 54 15.85 17.38 2.18
CA HIS A 54 17.12 17.21 1.52
C HIS A 54 17.08 17.94 0.17
N LYS A 55 17.99 18.90 -0.03
CA LYS A 55 17.98 19.77 -1.22
C LYS A 55 19.14 19.53 -2.19
N ALA A 56 20.08 18.66 -1.84
CA ALA A 56 21.15 18.33 -2.78
C ALA A 56 20.55 17.57 -3.99
N SER A 57 21.14 17.79 -5.17
CA SER A 57 20.67 17.21 -6.43
C SER A 57 21.43 15.94 -6.83
N SER A 58 22.33 15.44 -5.97
CA SER A 58 23.20 14.28 -6.21
C SER A 58 23.85 13.82 -4.90
N GLY A 59 24.37 12.58 -4.88
CA GLY A 59 25.05 11.97 -3.73
C GLY A 59 24.24 10.81 -3.13
N ASP A 60 24.76 10.23 -2.04
CA ASP A 60 24.25 8.99 -1.44
C ASP A 60 23.45 9.21 -0.15
N THR A 61 23.09 10.46 0.16
CA THR A 61 22.42 10.82 1.42
C THR A 61 20.90 10.85 1.30
N ALA A 62 20.20 10.41 2.35
CA ALA A 62 18.75 10.50 2.46
C ALA A 62 18.30 11.75 3.24
N ALA A 63 17.03 12.15 3.07
CA ALA A 63 16.43 13.20 3.89
C ALA A 63 16.23 12.78 5.36
N LEU A 64 15.82 11.53 5.57
CA LEU A 64 15.61 10.95 6.89
C LEU A 64 16.08 9.49 6.86
N ASN A 65 16.92 9.11 7.81
CA ASN A 65 17.32 7.73 8.09
C ASN A 65 16.89 7.38 9.52
N VAL A 66 16.19 6.26 9.69
CA VAL A 66 15.69 5.79 11.00
C VAL A 66 16.11 4.33 11.18
N THR A 67 16.78 4.04 12.29
CA THR A 67 17.30 2.71 12.61
C THR A 67 16.91 2.34 14.04
N SER A 68 16.71 1.06 14.31
CA SER A 68 16.46 0.53 15.65
C SER A 68 17.13 -0.83 15.80
N ASP A 69 17.85 -1.02 16.90
CA ASP A 69 18.41 -2.31 17.31
C ASP A 69 17.52 -3.05 18.31
N ASN A 70 16.36 -2.47 18.68
CA ASN A 70 15.45 -3.07 19.66
C ASN A 70 14.51 -4.08 18.98
N PRO A 71 14.61 -5.38 19.27
CA PRO A 71 13.78 -6.40 18.64
C PRO A 71 12.34 -6.45 19.18
N ALA A 72 12.04 -5.78 20.30
CA ALA A 72 10.77 -5.90 21.00
C ALA A 72 9.71 -4.88 20.56
N THR A 73 10.09 -3.89 19.75
CA THR A 73 9.20 -2.78 19.35
C THR A 73 9.44 -2.39 17.90
N SER A 74 8.42 -1.84 17.24
CA SER A 74 8.58 -1.35 15.87
C SER A 74 9.57 -0.19 15.82
N ALA A 75 10.46 -0.18 14.82
CA ALA A 75 11.41 0.91 14.62
C ALA A 75 10.72 2.27 14.38
N MET A 76 9.49 2.26 13.84
CA MET A 76 8.67 3.44 13.61
C MET A 76 7.19 3.11 13.86
N TYR A 77 6.51 3.97 14.62
CA TYR A 77 5.05 3.99 14.73
C TYR A 77 4.51 5.24 14.03
N LEU A 78 3.40 5.08 13.32
CA LEU A 78 2.68 6.18 12.69
C LEU A 78 1.18 5.96 12.91
N THR A 79 0.48 7.00 13.36
CA THR A 79 -0.97 7.00 13.56
C THR A 79 -1.57 8.29 13.03
N GLY A 80 -2.76 8.18 12.46
CA GLY A 80 -3.53 9.28 11.89
C GLY A 80 -5.02 8.95 11.90
N VAL A 81 -5.85 9.95 11.66
CA VAL A 81 -7.32 9.87 11.74
C VAL A 81 -7.99 10.54 10.54
N GLU A 82 -7.37 10.38 9.36
CA GLU A 82 -7.78 11.06 8.15
C GLU A 82 -9.17 10.60 7.67
N THR A 83 -10.00 11.55 7.22
CA THR A 83 -11.34 11.23 6.65
C THR A 83 -11.33 11.03 5.14
N SER A 84 -10.31 11.52 4.44
CA SER A 84 -10.27 11.54 2.96
C SER A 84 -8.84 11.55 2.38
N ARG A 85 -7.86 11.09 3.16
CA ARG A 85 -6.43 11.01 2.79
C ARG A 85 -5.84 9.70 3.29
N GLY A 86 -4.64 9.36 2.83
CA GLY A 86 -3.85 8.29 3.44
C GLY A 86 -3.05 8.82 4.61
N THR A 87 -2.93 8.03 5.68
CA THR A 87 -2.12 8.33 6.87
C THR A 87 -0.64 8.54 6.52
N LEU A 88 -0.11 7.69 5.63
CA LEU A 88 1.17 7.91 4.95
C LEU A 88 0.91 8.15 3.47
N LYS A 89 1.36 9.29 2.95
CA LYS A 89 1.34 9.60 1.53
C LYS A 89 2.76 9.70 0.99
N ILE A 90 3.11 8.80 0.09
CA ILE A 90 4.38 8.80 -0.65
C ILE A 90 4.12 9.26 -2.07
N SER A 91 5.02 10.07 -2.61
CA SER A 91 4.98 10.53 -4.01
C SER A 91 6.38 10.37 -4.60
N HIS A 92 6.53 9.47 -5.57
CA HIS A 92 7.71 9.44 -6.43
C HIS A 92 7.52 10.45 -7.56
N LYS A 93 8.43 11.40 -7.71
CA LYS A 93 8.45 12.32 -8.85
C LYS A 93 9.31 11.69 -9.94
N GLY A 94 8.66 10.99 -10.87
CA GLY A 94 9.35 10.33 -11.96
C GLY A 94 9.84 11.28 -13.06
N TYR A 95 10.37 10.67 -14.11
CA TYR A 95 10.92 11.36 -15.27
C TYR A 95 10.07 11.10 -16.52
N ALA A 96 9.82 12.15 -17.31
CA ALA A 96 8.93 12.06 -18.47
C ALA A 96 9.47 11.15 -19.60
N ASP A 97 10.77 10.90 -19.61
CA ASP A 97 11.46 10.02 -20.56
C ASP A 97 11.48 8.54 -20.10
N GLY A 98 10.93 8.23 -18.92
CA GLY A 98 10.92 6.88 -18.37
C GLY A 98 12.31 6.38 -17.95
N SER A 99 13.23 7.28 -17.63
CA SER A 99 14.60 6.95 -17.19
C SER A 99 14.70 6.43 -15.76
N ASP A 100 13.58 6.17 -15.09
CA ASP A 100 13.46 5.64 -13.73
C ASP A 100 12.94 4.19 -13.64
N PRO A 101 13.30 3.26 -14.56
CA PRO A 101 12.71 1.90 -14.54
C PRO A 101 13.13 1.07 -13.32
N GLY A 102 14.19 1.47 -12.62
CA GLY A 102 14.64 0.85 -11.36
C GLY A 102 14.10 1.51 -10.09
N ALA A 103 13.32 2.59 -10.20
CA ALA A 103 12.75 3.28 -9.05
C ALA A 103 11.46 2.62 -8.56
N SER A 104 11.07 2.92 -7.33
CA SER A 104 9.82 2.42 -6.74
C SER A 104 9.20 3.44 -5.79
N GLY A 105 7.89 3.38 -5.61
CA GLY A 105 7.21 4.15 -4.55
C GLY A 105 7.49 3.60 -3.15
N LEU A 106 7.70 2.29 -3.03
CA LEU A 106 8.04 1.59 -1.79
C LEU A 106 8.88 0.37 -2.14
N SER A 107 10.01 0.18 -1.45
CA SER A 107 10.87 -1.00 -1.54
C SER A 107 11.07 -1.60 -0.15
N ILE A 108 11.01 -2.93 -0.04
CA ILE A 108 11.11 -3.68 1.21
C ILE A 108 12.09 -4.83 0.99
N ASP A 109 13.09 -4.94 1.87
CA ASP A 109 14.11 -6.00 1.84
C ASP A 109 14.05 -6.81 3.15
N LEU A 110 13.71 -8.09 3.03
CA LEU A 110 13.68 -9.05 4.14
C LEU A 110 15.02 -9.77 4.23
N ARG A 111 15.95 -9.19 4.98
CA ARG A 111 17.34 -9.68 5.07
C ARG A 111 17.49 -10.93 5.93
N THR A 112 18.67 -11.56 5.79
CA THR A 112 19.15 -12.75 6.48
C THR A 112 18.60 -14.06 5.88
N SER A 113 19.52 -14.95 5.48
CA SER A 113 19.14 -16.27 4.97
C SER A 113 18.38 -17.06 6.03
N GLY A 114 17.27 -17.70 5.63
CA GLY A 114 16.39 -18.44 6.54
C GLY A 114 15.37 -17.58 7.31
N THR A 115 15.27 -16.28 7.03
CA THR A 115 14.24 -15.43 7.66
C THR A 115 12.82 -15.90 7.31
N ALA A 116 11.92 -15.84 8.30
CA ALA A 116 10.49 -16.12 8.16
C ALA A 116 9.64 -14.84 8.28
N ALA A 117 10.26 -13.66 8.19
CA ALA A 117 9.56 -12.38 8.28
C ALA A 117 8.51 -12.24 7.15
N GLN A 118 7.38 -11.62 7.46
CA GLN A 118 6.38 -11.25 6.47
C GLN A 118 6.77 -9.92 5.80
N GLY A 119 6.38 -9.73 4.54
CA GLY A 119 6.54 -8.46 3.84
C GLY A 119 5.50 -7.43 4.29
N ILE A 120 4.30 -7.52 3.72
CA ILE A 120 3.18 -6.61 4.04
C ILE A 120 2.08 -7.38 4.75
N PHE A 121 1.66 -6.90 5.92
CA PHE A 121 0.53 -7.43 6.68
C PHE A 121 -0.53 -6.33 6.87
N VAL A 122 -1.77 -6.64 6.51
CA VAL A 122 -2.91 -5.70 6.62
C VAL A 122 -4.03 -6.39 7.39
N THR A 123 -4.53 -5.73 8.43
CA THR A 123 -5.66 -6.21 9.23
C THR A 123 -6.53 -5.04 9.70
N ALA A 124 -7.69 -5.34 10.25
CA ALA A 124 -8.58 -4.39 10.92
C ALA A 124 -9.03 -5.01 12.25
N THR A 125 -8.32 -4.67 13.33
CA THR A 125 -8.43 -5.36 14.64
C THR A 125 -9.74 -5.11 15.36
N ASP A 126 -10.38 -3.97 15.12
CA ASP A 126 -11.67 -3.61 15.73
C ASP A 126 -12.88 -4.08 14.88
N GLY A 127 -12.63 -4.95 13.90
CA GLY A 127 -13.64 -5.50 12.99
C GLY A 127 -13.31 -5.23 11.52
N PRO A 128 -13.89 -6.02 10.60
CA PRO A 128 -13.57 -5.94 9.18
C PRO A 128 -13.90 -4.57 8.59
N THR A 129 -12.95 -3.99 7.87
CA THR A 129 -13.17 -2.73 7.15
C THR A 129 -14.13 -2.92 5.98
N ARG A 130 -14.92 -1.88 5.69
CA ARG A 130 -15.78 -1.81 4.50
C ARG A 130 -14.99 -1.39 3.24
N GLY A 131 -13.83 -0.77 3.43
CA GLY A 131 -12.94 -0.33 2.35
C GLY A 131 -12.26 -1.51 1.66
N ALA A 132 -11.66 -1.26 0.50
CA ALA A 132 -10.78 -2.25 -0.12
C ALA A 132 -9.49 -2.40 0.70
N LEU A 133 -8.96 -3.62 0.75
CA LEU A 133 -7.70 -3.95 1.42
C LEU A 133 -6.50 -3.51 0.58
N ILE A 134 -6.62 -3.62 -0.74
CA ILE A 134 -5.64 -3.11 -1.72
C ILE A 134 -6.37 -2.64 -2.98
N VAL A 135 -5.89 -1.55 -3.56
CA VAL A 135 -6.40 -0.99 -4.81
C VAL A 135 -5.21 -0.50 -5.64
N LEU A 136 -4.98 -1.11 -6.79
CA LEU A 136 -3.99 -0.67 -7.78
C LEU A 136 -4.72 -0.04 -8.96
N ARG A 137 -4.42 1.23 -9.22
CA ARG A 137 -5.06 2.07 -10.24
C ARG A 137 -4.01 2.84 -11.03
N ASN A 138 -3.61 2.28 -12.14
CA ASN A 138 -2.76 2.91 -13.13
C ASN A 138 -3.60 3.37 -14.34
N ASN A 139 -4.50 2.50 -14.82
CA ASN A 139 -5.29 2.81 -16.01
C ASN A 139 -6.55 3.64 -15.69
N PRO A 140 -6.91 4.62 -16.55
CA PRO A 140 -8.12 5.42 -16.36
C PRO A 140 -9.39 4.56 -16.33
N GLY A 141 -10.28 4.82 -15.36
CA GLY A 141 -11.57 4.15 -15.26
C GLY A 141 -11.54 2.67 -14.83
N VAL A 142 -10.36 2.10 -14.56
CA VAL A 142 -10.18 0.68 -14.23
C VAL A 142 -9.60 0.51 -12.81
N ASP A 143 -10.01 -0.55 -12.13
CA ASP A 143 -9.26 -1.15 -11.02
C ASP A 143 -8.40 -2.28 -11.62
N ASP A 144 -7.11 -2.02 -11.84
CA ASP A 144 -6.20 -2.99 -12.48
C ASP A 144 -6.09 -4.25 -11.63
N PHE A 145 -6.00 -4.05 -10.31
CA PHE A 145 -6.10 -5.09 -9.30
C PHE A 145 -6.74 -4.53 -8.03
N VAL A 146 -7.71 -5.24 -7.47
CA VAL A 146 -8.39 -4.83 -6.24
C VAL A 146 -8.77 -6.04 -5.39
N VAL A 147 -8.54 -5.95 -4.09
CA VAL A 147 -9.14 -6.85 -3.08
C VAL A 147 -10.07 -6.02 -2.21
N LYS A 148 -11.37 -6.32 -2.27
CA LYS A 148 -12.40 -5.59 -1.50
C LYS A 148 -12.36 -6.01 -0.03
N GLY A 149 -12.99 -5.23 0.86
CA GLY A 149 -13.14 -5.60 2.29
C GLY A 149 -13.92 -6.90 2.51
N THR A 150 -14.69 -7.35 1.51
CA THR A 150 -15.35 -8.67 1.49
C THR A 150 -14.41 -9.83 1.15
N GLY A 151 -13.15 -9.57 0.81
CA GLY A 151 -12.19 -10.57 0.34
C GLY A 151 -12.31 -10.92 -1.15
N ARG A 152 -13.31 -10.41 -1.86
CA ARG A 152 -13.44 -10.63 -3.32
C ARG A 152 -12.38 -9.85 -4.09
N THR A 153 -11.89 -10.45 -5.17
CA THR A 153 -10.81 -9.92 -6.00
C THR A 153 -11.31 -9.55 -7.40
N GLY A 154 -10.90 -8.38 -7.88
CA GLY A 154 -11.13 -7.91 -9.25
C GLY A 154 -9.83 -7.68 -10.00
N ILE A 155 -9.78 -8.05 -11.27
CA ILE A 155 -8.68 -7.78 -12.20
C ILE A 155 -9.24 -7.15 -13.47
N GLY A 156 -8.84 -5.92 -13.77
CA GLY A 156 -9.30 -5.19 -14.94
C GLY A 156 -10.78 -4.79 -14.92
N ILE A 157 -11.42 -4.75 -13.75
CA ILE A 157 -12.84 -4.39 -13.62
C ILE A 157 -13.03 -2.86 -13.65
N GLY A 158 -14.26 -2.40 -13.87
CA GLY A 158 -14.58 -0.98 -13.78
C GLY A 158 -14.21 -0.40 -12.40
N ARG A 159 -13.67 0.81 -12.39
CA ARG A 159 -13.15 1.45 -11.17
C ARG A 159 -14.24 1.57 -10.11
N GLY A 160 -14.02 0.95 -8.96
CA GLY A 160 -14.96 0.99 -7.84
C GLY A 160 -16.04 -0.07 -7.90
N ASP A 161 -16.18 -0.80 -9.01
CA ASP A 161 -17.16 -1.87 -9.15
C ASP A 161 -16.98 -2.95 -8.08
N THR A 162 -18.06 -3.70 -7.86
CA THR A 162 -18.05 -4.87 -6.98
C THR A 162 -17.76 -6.11 -7.81
N PRO A 163 -16.71 -6.90 -7.50
CA PRO A 163 -16.50 -8.19 -8.13
C PRO A 163 -17.74 -9.09 -7.99
N GLN A 164 -18.16 -9.67 -9.12
CA GLN A 164 -19.37 -10.48 -9.21
C GLN A 164 -19.18 -11.92 -8.69
N SER A 165 -17.92 -12.33 -8.46
CA SER A 165 -17.53 -13.62 -7.89
C SER A 165 -16.36 -13.42 -6.92
N GLN A 166 -15.84 -14.51 -6.35
CA GLN A 166 -14.64 -14.47 -5.50
C GLN A 166 -13.43 -13.90 -6.26
N LEU A 167 -13.30 -14.25 -7.54
CA LEU A 167 -12.36 -13.67 -8.49
C LEU A 167 -13.15 -13.25 -9.75
N HIS A 168 -13.05 -11.98 -10.13
CA HIS A 168 -13.67 -11.42 -11.34
C HIS A 168 -12.58 -10.83 -12.24
N VAL A 169 -12.37 -11.45 -13.41
CA VAL A 169 -11.35 -11.05 -14.38
C VAL A 169 -12.05 -10.57 -15.66
N VAL A 170 -11.70 -9.38 -16.12
CA VAL A 170 -12.16 -8.83 -17.40
C VAL A 170 -10.95 -8.72 -18.33
N ALA A 171 -11.04 -9.31 -19.52
CA ALA A 171 -9.99 -9.19 -20.52
C ALA A 171 -9.84 -7.72 -20.94
N ALA A 172 -8.62 -7.19 -20.82
CA ALA A 172 -8.30 -5.87 -21.35
C ALA A 172 -8.41 -5.87 -22.89
N ALA A 173 -8.67 -4.70 -23.48
CA ALA A 173 -8.71 -4.56 -24.93
C ALA A 173 -7.38 -5.01 -25.56
N GLY A 174 -7.45 -5.90 -26.55
CA GLY A 174 -6.28 -6.46 -27.23
C GLY A 174 -5.59 -7.61 -26.49
N ALA A 175 -6.01 -7.97 -25.27
CA ALA A 175 -5.51 -9.17 -24.61
C ALA A 175 -6.04 -10.44 -25.32
N PRO A 176 -5.18 -11.44 -25.61
CA PRO A 176 -5.61 -12.66 -26.32
C PRO A 176 -6.54 -13.56 -25.48
N SER A 177 -6.52 -13.40 -24.14
CA SER A 177 -7.33 -14.17 -23.21
C SER A 177 -7.50 -13.40 -21.89
N ALA A 178 -8.61 -13.62 -21.19
CA ALA A 178 -8.75 -13.16 -19.80
C ALA A 178 -7.83 -13.95 -18.85
N ILE A 179 -7.71 -15.26 -19.07
CA ILE A 179 -6.89 -16.19 -18.29
C ILE A 179 -6.21 -17.15 -19.27
N LEU A 180 -4.88 -17.28 -19.15
CA LEU A 180 -4.08 -18.34 -19.77
C LEU A 180 -3.61 -19.28 -18.66
N ALA A 181 -3.84 -20.58 -18.81
CA ALA A 181 -3.38 -21.60 -17.87
C ALA A 181 -2.44 -22.59 -18.57
N GLU A 182 -1.14 -22.49 -18.28
CA GLU A 182 -0.12 -23.42 -18.77
C GLU A 182 0.06 -24.57 -17.76
N GLY A 183 -0.89 -25.51 -17.78
CA GLY A 183 -0.92 -26.65 -16.86
C GLY A 183 -2.34 -27.16 -16.62
N ALA A 184 -2.47 -28.14 -15.71
CA ALA A 184 -3.78 -28.69 -15.35
C ALA A 184 -4.56 -27.76 -14.41
N VAL A 185 -5.86 -27.59 -14.67
CA VAL A 185 -6.80 -26.90 -13.77
C VAL A 185 -7.63 -27.94 -13.03
N ARG A 186 -7.53 -27.97 -11.70
CA ARG A 186 -8.37 -28.81 -10.84
C ARG A 186 -9.61 -28.03 -10.44
N LEU A 187 -10.78 -28.64 -10.62
CA LEU A 187 -12.05 -28.14 -10.13
C LEU A 187 -12.46 -29.03 -8.95
N ALA A 188 -12.70 -28.41 -7.79
CA ALA A 188 -13.25 -29.11 -6.65
C ALA A 188 -14.75 -29.35 -6.87
N ASP A 189 -15.26 -30.46 -6.33
CA ASP A 189 -16.68 -30.72 -6.33
C ASP A 189 -17.42 -29.62 -5.57
N VAL A 190 -18.50 -29.12 -6.16
CA VAL A 190 -19.40 -28.18 -5.50
C VAL A 190 -20.48 -28.96 -4.74
N ASP A 191 -20.85 -28.44 -3.57
CA ASP A 191 -21.92 -29.05 -2.75
C ASP A 191 -23.29 -28.95 -3.41
N ALA A 192 -23.49 -27.96 -4.28
CA ALA A 192 -24.73 -27.73 -5.00
C ALA A 192 -24.47 -27.18 -6.40
N VAL A 193 -25.34 -27.57 -7.34
CA VAL A 193 -25.34 -27.05 -8.72
C VAL A 193 -25.35 -25.51 -8.68
N PRO A 194 -24.40 -24.83 -9.37
CA PRO A 194 -24.33 -23.38 -9.36
C PRO A 194 -25.66 -22.74 -9.75
N THR A 195 -26.19 -21.91 -8.86
CA THR A 195 -27.45 -21.17 -9.08
C THR A 195 -27.22 -19.89 -9.87
N ASN A 196 -25.99 -19.38 -9.87
CA ASN A 196 -25.59 -18.12 -10.48
C ASN A 196 -25.16 -18.31 -11.95
N ALA A 197 -26.11 -18.31 -12.88
CA ALA A 197 -25.76 -17.75 -14.19
C ALA A 197 -25.58 -16.24 -13.99
N PRO A 198 -24.61 -15.55 -14.63
CA PRO A 198 -24.68 -14.10 -14.72
C PRO A 198 -25.86 -13.76 -15.65
N ALA A 199 -27.07 -13.71 -15.08
CA ALA A 199 -28.28 -13.39 -15.81
C ALA A 199 -28.26 -11.97 -16.42
N SER A 200 -27.28 -11.13 -16.08
CA SER A 200 -27.09 -9.80 -16.65
C SER A 200 -26.05 -9.69 -17.76
N ALA A 201 -25.12 -10.65 -17.92
CA ALA A 201 -24.02 -10.56 -18.90
C ALA A 201 -23.91 -11.77 -19.87
N GLY A 202 -24.68 -12.84 -19.63
CA GLY A 202 -24.65 -14.07 -20.44
C GLY A 202 -23.62 -15.10 -19.98
N GLY A 203 -23.43 -16.17 -20.77
CA GLY A 203 -22.49 -17.26 -20.48
C GLY A 203 -23.11 -18.45 -19.74
N GLY A 204 -22.34 -19.05 -18.83
CA GLY A 204 -22.72 -20.23 -18.05
C GLY A 204 -21.71 -20.57 -16.95
N SER A 205 -21.97 -21.64 -16.21
CA SER A 205 -21.11 -22.14 -15.13
C SER A 205 -20.48 -23.47 -15.52
N LEU A 206 -19.14 -23.54 -15.48
CA LEU A 206 -18.38 -24.78 -15.52
C LEU A 206 -18.06 -25.20 -14.08
N TYR A 207 -18.37 -26.43 -13.69
CA TYR A 207 -18.17 -26.92 -12.33
C TYR A 207 -17.96 -28.43 -12.29
N ALA A 208 -17.39 -28.93 -11.20
CA ALA A 208 -17.33 -30.36 -10.90
C ALA A 208 -18.36 -30.74 -9.83
N GLN A 209 -18.94 -31.93 -9.94
CA GLN A 209 -19.79 -32.51 -8.90
C GLN A 209 -19.69 -34.04 -8.96
N ASP A 210 -19.53 -34.69 -7.80
CA ASP A 210 -19.35 -36.14 -7.68
C ASP A 210 -18.25 -36.69 -8.62
N GLY A 211 -17.13 -35.96 -8.74
CA GLY A 211 -15.99 -36.31 -9.59
C GLY A 211 -16.22 -36.16 -11.10
N LYS A 212 -17.35 -35.57 -11.54
CA LYS A 212 -17.70 -35.37 -12.96
C LYS A 212 -17.69 -33.90 -13.33
N LEU A 213 -17.44 -33.60 -14.60
CA LEU A 213 -17.42 -32.22 -15.12
C LEU A 213 -18.75 -31.84 -15.75
N PHE A 214 -19.29 -30.67 -15.40
CA PHE A 214 -20.57 -30.17 -15.90
C PHE A 214 -20.48 -28.74 -16.44
N TRP A 215 -21.26 -28.47 -17.48
CA TRP A 215 -21.57 -27.12 -17.96
C TRP A 215 -23.06 -26.82 -17.79
N LYS A 216 -23.38 -25.71 -17.12
CA LYS A 216 -24.74 -25.15 -17.05
C LYS A 216 -24.77 -23.83 -17.81
N GLY A 217 -25.33 -23.85 -19.02
CA GLY A 217 -25.46 -22.67 -19.88
C GLY A 217 -26.66 -21.80 -19.52
N GLY A 218 -26.98 -20.85 -20.40
CA GLY A 218 -28.13 -19.95 -20.26
C GLY A 218 -29.51 -20.64 -20.30
N ASP A 219 -29.59 -21.89 -20.79
CA ASP A 219 -30.79 -22.73 -20.72
C ASP A 219 -31.07 -23.27 -19.30
N GLY A 220 -30.16 -23.03 -18.36
CA GLY A 220 -30.27 -23.41 -16.96
C GLY A 220 -30.12 -24.91 -16.70
N THR A 221 -29.88 -25.73 -17.73
CA THR A 221 -29.84 -27.19 -17.62
C THR A 221 -28.38 -27.67 -17.57
N PRO A 222 -27.94 -28.32 -16.48
CA PRO A 222 -26.63 -28.95 -16.42
C PRO A 222 -26.43 -30.03 -17.49
N LYS A 223 -25.28 -30.00 -18.16
CA LYS A 223 -24.83 -31.01 -19.13
C LYS A 223 -23.50 -31.58 -18.67
N GLN A 224 -23.42 -32.90 -18.46
CA GLN A 224 -22.17 -33.58 -18.16
C GLN A 224 -21.26 -33.52 -19.41
N LEU A 225 -19.99 -33.17 -19.21
CA LEU A 225 -18.97 -33.06 -20.26
C LEU A 225 -17.96 -34.22 -20.23
N ALA A 226 -17.60 -34.68 -19.03
CA ALA A 226 -16.72 -35.80 -18.77
C ALA A 226 -17.16 -36.48 -17.47
#